data_AF-A0AAU1TWU6-F1
#
_entry.id   AF-A0AAU1TWU6-F1
#
_cell.length_a   1.000
_cell.length_b   1.000
_cell.length_c   1.000
_cell.angle_alpha   90.00
_cell.angle_beta   90.00
_cell.angle_gamma   90.00
#
_symmetry.space_group_name_H-M   'P 1'
#
loop_
_entity.id
_entity.type
_entity.pdbx_description
1 polymer ?
#
loop_
_entity_poly.entity_id
_entity_poly.type
_entity_poly.pdbx_seq_one_letter_code
_entity_poly.pdbx_strand_id
1 'polypeptide(L)'
;MTTSLVALTFIGDRAEFRRALGASTVHDFYNWLALLIFFPIELIWHPLEHISGTLTNALYGTDWLPNPAHFNFIRAATRPVERGVIHATSHVSSTLGPLFTIVIGAVLVLVAVRYLGKLLKLLMVGRARDILIKAVGRNAYLAMASGMAVTVVTQSSTITTSVLVPFAGAGILTPAQVYPVVVGSNLGTTFTVVFAAFAGVGQDAKIGLQTAFVHLIYNLFAIFVIYVIPLLRPVPLFCAENLARIASEHRWVLAVYLGTVFIALPALVIVLVGVL
;
A
#
# COMPACT_ATOMS: atom_id res chain seq x y z
N MET A 1 -8.57 3.54 6.89
CA MET A 1 -8.46 4.26 8.21
C MET A 1 -7.81 5.63 8.11
N THR A 2 -6.55 5.78 7.67
CA THR A 2 -5.81 7.07 7.66
C THR A 2 -6.49 8.14 6.78
N THR A 3 -6.94 7.77 5.59
CA THR A 3 -7.72 8.64 4.69
C THR A 3 -9.06 9.05 5.30
N SER A 4 -9.70 8.16 6.06
CA SER A 4 -10.95 8.43 6.78
C SER A 4 -10.74 9.45 7.91
N LEU A 5 -9.57 9.45 8.56
CA LEU A 5 -9.20 10.50 9.52
C LEU A 5 -9.03 11.86 8.85
N VAL A 6 -8.52 11.91 7.61
CA VAL A 6 -8.48 13.15 6.82
C VAL A 6 -9.90 13.61 6.49
N ALA A 7 -10.82 12.70 6.17
CA ALA A 7 -12.22 13.09 5.94
C ALA A 7 -12.88 13.71 7.18
N LEU A 8 -12.49 13.32 8.40
CA LEU A 8 -12.99 13.93 9.65
C LEU A 8 -12.69 15.42 9.75
N THR A 9 -11.69 15.96 9.04
CA THR A 9 -11.45 17.41 9.05
C THR A 9 -12.59 18.22 8.43
N PHE A 10 -13.46 17.57 7.64
CA PHE A 10 -14.63 18.18 7.00
C PHE A 10 -15.92 17.99 7.79
N ILE A 11 -15.87 17.43 9.01
CA ILE A 11 -17.06 17.07 9.80
C ILE A 11 -17.99 18.23 10.14
N GLY A 12 -17.50 19.47 10.01
CA GLY A 12 -18.27 20.71 10.20
C GLY A 12 -19.36 20.93 9.15
N ASP A 13 -19.16 20.46 7.90
CA ASP A 13 -20.14 20.57 6.81
C ASP A 13 -20.59 19.18 6.34
N ARG A 14 -21.90 18.94 6.34
CA ARG A 14 -22.46 17.61 6.00
C ARG A 14 -22.17 17.22 4.55
N ALA A 15 -22.23 18.15 3.62
CA ALA A 15 -22.02 17.88 2.20
C ALA A 15 -20.54 17.66 1.89
N GLU A 16 -19.65 18.49 2.44
CA GLU A 16 -18.20 18.31 2.33
C GLU A 16 -17.75 16.99 2.96
N PHE A 17 -18.22 16.71 4.18
CA PHE A 17 -17.92 15.46 4.88
C PHE A 17 -18.37 14.24 4.09
N ARG A 18 -19.59 14.25 3.52
CA ARG A 18 -20.09 13.14 2.70
C ARG A 18 -19.19 12.90 1.48
N ARG A 19 -18.78 13.94 0.75
CA ARG A 19 -17.91 13.78 -0.42
C ARG A 19 -16.51 13.30 -0.03
N ALA A 20 -15.92 13.90 1.01
CA ALA A 20 -14.60 13.52 1.52
C ALA A 20 -14.59 12.08 2.03
N LEU A 21 -15.61 11.68 2.80
CA LEU A 21 -15.71 10.34 3.35
C LEU A 21 -15.93 9.30 2.25
N GLY A 22 -16.78 9.59 1.26
CA GLY A 22 -16.95 8.74 0.08
C GLY A 22 -15.63 8.50 -0.64
N ALA A 23 -14.91 9.57 -0.99
CA ALA A 23 -13.58 9.43 -1.63
C ALA A 23 -12.56 8.67 -0.77
N SER A 24 -12.61 8.84 0.56
CA SER A 24 -11.66 8.21 1.48
C SER A 24 -11.88 6.70 1.67
N THR A 25 -13.12 6.22 1.52
CA THR A 25 -13.53 4.83 1.85
C THR A 25 -13.69 3.94 0.62
N VAL A 26 -13.70 4.50 -0.60
CA VAL A 26 -13.66 3.71 -1.84
C VAL A 26 -12.49 2.73 -1.86
N HIS A 27 -11.33 3.13 -1.33
CA HIS A 27 -10.17 2.26 -1.15
C HIS A 27 -10.48 1.04 -0.29
N ASP A 28 -11.10 1.26 0.86
CA ASP A 28 -11.43 0.19 1.79
C ASP A 28 -12.39 -0.80 1.13
N PHE A 29 -13.49 -0.32 0.53
CA PHE A 29 -14.49 -1.17 -0.10
C PHE A 29 -13.96 -1.93 -1.33
N TYR A 30 -13.06 -1.33 -2.10
CA TYR A 30 -12.40 -2.03 -3.21
C TYR A 30 -11.58 -3.21 -2.70
N ASN A 31 -10.77 -3.00 -1.64
CA ASN A 31 -9.96 -4.07 -1.05
C ASN A 31 -10.81 -5.14 -0.37
N TRP A 32 -11.89 -4.75 0.32
CA TRP A 32 -12.82 -5.71 0.93
C TRP A 32 -13.52 -6.57 -0.12
N LEU A 33 -13.98 -5.97 -1.22
CA LEU A 33 -14.58 -6.73 -2.31
C LEU A 33 -13.57 -7.69 -2.94
N ALA A 34 -12.33 -7.24 -3.14
CA ALA A 34 -11.25 -8.11 -3.63
C ALA A 34 -11.01 -9.27 -2.66
N LEU A 35 -10.95 -9.00 -1.35
CA LEU A 35 -10.74 -10.03 -0.35
C LEU A 35 -11.88 -11.04 -0.36
N LEU A 36 -13.13 -10.58 -0.37
CA LEU A 36 -14.32 -11.45 -0.37
C LEU A 36 -14.40 -12.35 -1.61
N ILE A 37 -13.86 -11.89 -2.75
CA ILE A 37 -13.81 -12.69 -3.98
C ILE A 37 -12.63 -13.66 -3.95
N PHE A 38 -11.41 -13.17 -3.72
CA PHE A 38 -10.20 -13.97 -3.91
C PHE A 38 -9.83 -14.82 -2.71
N PHE A 39 -10.17 -14.44 -1.48
CA PHE A 39 -9.81 -15.21 -0.29
C PHE A 39 -10.44 -16.61 -0.27
N PRO A 40 -11.76 -16.79 -0.54
CA PRO A 40 -12.34 -18.13 -0.63
C PRO A 40 -11.75 -18.96 -1.78
N ILE A 41 -11.46 -18.32 -2.92
CA ILE A 41 -10.84 -18.96 -4.08
C ILE A 41 -9.43 -19.44 -3.71
N GLU A 42 -8.67 -18.62 -2.99
CA GLU A 42 -7.34 -18.97 -2.50
C GLU A 42 -7.37 -20.12 -1.51
N LEU A 43 -8.33 -20.15 -0.58
CA LEU A 43 -8.47 -21.23 0.39
C LEU A 43 -8.80 -22.60 -0.24
N ILE A 44 -9.48 -22.63 -1.39
CA ILE A 44 -9.93 -23.89 -2.01
C ILE A 44 -8.91 -24.39 -3.03
N TRP A 45 -8.36 -23.51 -3.85
CA TRP A 45 -7.53 -23.88 -5.02
C TRP A 45 -6.10 -23.36 -4.97
N HIS A 46 -5.78 -22.44 -4.04
CA HIS A 46 -4.46 -21.81 -3.92
C HIS A 46 -3.90 -21.19 -5.23
N PRO A 47 -4.69 -20.61 -6.16
CA PRO A 47 -4.16 -20.17 -7.45
C PRO A 47 -3.10 -19.07 -7.31
N LEU A 48 -3.23 -18.16 -6.34
CA LEU A 48 -2.25 -17.09 -6.15
C LEU A 48 -0.92 -17.66 -5.65
N GLU A 49 -0.96 -18.61 -4.71
CA GLU A 49 0.22 -19.33 -4.25
C GLU A 49 0.91 -20.10 -5.39
N HIS A 50 0.16 -20.85 -6.20
CA HIS A 50 0.72 -21.65 -7.29
C HIS A 50 1.36 -20.78 -8.39
N ILE A 51 0.66 -19.72 -8.82
CA ILE A 51 1.17 -18.82 -9.88
C ILE A 51 2.39 -18.06 -9.35
N SER A 52 2.32 -17.51 -8.14
CA SER A 52 3.45 -16.78 -7.53
C SER A 52 4.64 -17.68 -7.25
N GLY A 53 4.43 -18.92 -6.81
CA GLY A 53 5.49 -19.90 -6.58
C GLY A 53 6.18 -20.30 -7.88
N THR A 54 5.41 -20.52 -8.94
CA THR A 54 5.96 -20.79 -10.29
C THR A 54 6.79 -19.62 -10.79
N LEU A 55 6.28 -18.39 -10.67
CA LEU A 55 7.00 -17.18 -11.06
C LEU A 55 8.27 -16.98 -10.23
N THR A 56 8.20 -17.25 -8.93
CA THR A 56 9.36 -17.17 -8.03
C THR A 56 10.41 -18.19 -8.41
N ASN A 57 10.02 -19.45 -8.66
CA ASN A 57 10.96 -20.50 -9.06
C ASN A 57 11.60 -20.21 -10.43
N ALA A 58 10.86 -19.59 -11.35
CA ALA A 58 11.36 -19.20 -12.66
C ALA A 58 12.36 -18.05 -12.60
N LEU A 59 12.21 -17.13 -11.65
CA LEU A 59 13.06 -15.94 -11.54
C LEU A 59 14.20 -16.11 -10.53
N TYR A 60 13.95 -16.78 -9.40
CA TYR A 60 14.91 -16.98 -8.31
C TYR A 60 16.14 -17.79 -8.76
N GLY A 61 17.32 -17.17 -8.72
CA GLY A 61 18.57 -17.77 -9.15
C GLY A 61 18.91 -17.62 -10.64
N THR A 62 18.07 -16.93 -11.44
CA THR A 62 18.39 -16.59 -12.83
C THR A 62 19.15 -15.26 -12.93
N ASP A 63 19.96 -15.07 -13.98
CA ASP A 63 20.70 -13.82 -14.26
C ASP A 63 19.79 -12.59 -14.51
N TRP A 64 18.48 -12.82 -14.67
CA TRP A 64 17.48 -11.77 -14.80
C TRP A 64 17.17 -11.10 -13.45
N LEU A 65 17.33 -11.83 -12.34
CA LEU A 65 17.40 -11.17 -11.05
C LEU A 65 18.71 -10.39 -11.00
N PRO A 66 18.70 -9.11 -10.60
CA PRO A 66 19.92 -8.35 -10.43
C PRO A 66 20.83 -9.10 -9.46
N ASN A 67 21.83 -9.83 -9.98
CA ASN A 67 22.83 -10.44 -9.14
C ASN A 67 23.59 -9.27 -8.51
N PRO A 68 23.50 -9.06 -7.18
CA PRO A 68 24.07 -7.89 -6.51
C PRO A 68 25.62 -7.90 -6.55
N ALA A 69 26.23 -8.80 -7.34
CA ALA A 69 27.65 -8.86 -7.58
C ALA A 69 28.10 -7.96 -8.76
N HIS A 70 27.27 -7.74 -9.79
CA HIS A 70 27.81 -7.19 -11.04
C HIS A 70 27.93 -5.67 -11.07
N PHE A 71 27.05 -4.89 -10.41
CA PHE A 71 27.25 -3.45 -10.15
C PHE A 71 26.38 -2.98 -8.97
N ASN A 72 26.80 -3.26 -7.74
CA ASN A 72 26.02 -2.93 -6.55
C ASN A 72 26.37 -1.53 -6.03
N PHE A 73 25.90 -0.51 -6.76
CA PHE A 73 26.06 0.90 -6.38
C PHE A 73 25.57 1.16 -4.95
N ILE A 74 24.49 0.49 -4.54
CA ILE A 74 23.94 0.58 -3.19
C ILE A 74 24.96 0.06 -2.17
N ARG A 75 25.56 -1.12 -2.41
CA ARG A 75 26.60 -1.66 -1.52
C ARG A 75 27.87 -0.79 -1.52
N ALA A 76 28.26 -0.23 -2.66
CA ALA A 76 29.38 0.71 -2.72
C ALA A 76 29.11 1.97 -1.86
N ALA A 77 27.90 2.53 -1.92
CA ALA A 77 27.48 3.68 -1.14
C ALA A 77 27.29 3.38 0.36
N THR A 78 26.85 2.17 0.72
CA THR A 78 26.53 1.78 2.11
C THR A 78 27.71 1.15 2.86
N ARG A 79 28.70 0.58 2.17
CA ARG A 79 29.94 0.01 2.73
C ARG A 79 30.66 0.89 3.76
N PRO A 80 30.87 2.21 3.56
CA PRO A 80 31.56 3.03 4.57
C PRO A 80 30.78 3.12 5.88
N VAL A 81 29.45 3.21 5.80
CA VAL A 81 28.57 3.22 6.99
C VAL A 81 28.58 1.85 7.67
N GLU A 82 28.44 0.77 6.90
CA GLU A 82 28.51 -0.62 7.39
C GLU A 82 29.80 -0.88 8.17
N ARG A 83 30.96 -0.55 7.58
CA ARG A 83 32.27 -0.73 8.23
C ARG A 83 32.43 0.14 9.47
N GLY A 84 31.94 1.38 9.44
CA GLY A 84 31.97 2.27 10.61
C GLY A 84 31.20 1.68 11.79
N VAL A 85 30.01 1.14 11.55
CA VAL A 85 29.19 0.50 12.59
C VAL A 85 29.85 -0.78 13.13
N ILE A 86 30.36 -1.65 12.26
CA ILE A 86 31.05 -2.88 12.67
C ILE A 86 32.31 -2.55 13.48
N HIS A 87 33.10 -1.57 13.05
CA HIS A 87 34.29 -1.14 13.78
C HIS A 87 33.93 -0.61 15.17
N ALA A 88 32.93 0.27 15.28
CA ALA A 88 32.50 0.81 16.57
C ALA A 88 31.97 -0.29 17.52
N THR A 89 31.22 -1.26 17.01
CA THR A 89 30.61 -2.33 17.81
C THR A 89 31.59 -3.46 18.18
N SER A 90 32.64 -3.65 17.39
CA SER A 90 33.68 -4.66 17.66
C SER A 90 34.52 -4.38 18.92
N HIS A 91 34.53 -3.14 19.43
CA HIS A 91 35.27 -2.75 20.63
C HIS A 91 34.53 -3.05 21.95
N VAL A 92 33.26 -3.47 21.89
CA VAL A 92 32.42 -3.61 23.10
C VAL A 92 32.59 -4.99 23.77
N SER A 93 32.43 -6.08 23.01
CA SER A 93 32.61 -7.47 23.47
C SER A 93 32.37 -8.44 22.31
N SER A 94 33.02 -9.61 22.32
CA SER A 94 32.88 -10.66 21.29
C SER A 94 31.45 -11.24 21.21
N THR A 95 30.68 -11.20 22.30
CA THR A 95 29.30 -11.72 22.34
C THR A 95 28.26 -10.62 22.15
N LEU A 96 28.50 -9.41 22.68
CA LEU A 96 27.53 -8.30 22.60
C LEU A 96 27.68 -7.43 21.34
N GLY A 97 28.87 -7.40 20.73
CA GLY A 97 29.15 -6.61 19.52
C GLY A 97 28.16 -6.88 18.37
N PRO A 98 27.95 -8.15 17.96
CA PRO A 98 26.99 -8.50 16.92
C PRO A 98 25.55 -8.08 17.23
N LEU A 99 25.14 -8.18 18.51
CA LEU A 99 23.81 -7.74 18.95
C LEU A 99 23.65 -6.23 18.76
N PHE A 100 24.66 -5.43 19.14
CA PHE A 100 24.65 -3.99 18.89
C PHE A 100 24.66 -3.64 17.40
N THR A 101 25.37 -4.40 16.56
CA THR A 101 25.35 -4.21 15.11
C THR A 101 23.94 -4.39 14.55
N ILE A 102 23.22 -5.43 14.99
CA ILE A 102 21.82 -5.67 14.57
C ILE A 102 20.92 -4.52 15.01
N VAL A 103 21.02 -4.08 16.28
CA VAL A 103 20.21 -2.98 16.81
C VAL A 103 20.47 -1.67 16.07
N ILE A 104 21.74 -1.30 15.86
CA ILE A 104 22.12 -0.08 15.13
C ILE A 104 21.67 -0.16 13.67
N GLY A 105 21.83 -1.32 13.02
CA GLY A 105 21.34 -1.56 11.67
C GLY A 105 19.83 -1.37 11.56
N ALA A 106 19.06 -1.95 12.49
CA ALA A 106 17.61 -1.77 12.56
C ALA A 106 17.23 -0.29 12.75
N VAL A 107 17.90 0.43 13.65
CA VAL A 107 17.68 1.86 13.86
C VAL A 107 17.98 2.67 12.60
N LEU A 108 19.10 2.41 11.91
CA LEU A 108 19.47 3.10 10.67
C LEU A 108 18.44 2.86 9.56
N VAL A 109 17.96 1.62 9.41
CA VAL A 109 16.88 1.29 8.46
C VAL A 109 15.61 2.07 8.78
N LEU A 110 15.20 2.09 10.06
CA LEU A 110 14.01 2.85 10.48
C LEU A 110 14.16 4.36 10.24
N VAL A 111 15.33 4.94 10.53
CA VAL A 111 15.63 6.35 10.26
C VAL A 111 15.58 6.63 8.76
N ALA A 112 16.22 5.79 7.94
CA ALA A 112 16.23 5.94 6.48
C ALA A 112 14.82 5.89 5.89
N VAL A 113 14.01 4.89 6.26
CA VAL A 113 12.62 4.74 5.80
C VAL A 113 11.78 5.94 6.25
N ARG A 114 11.95 6.42 7.49
CA ARG A 114 11.23 7.60 8.00
C ARG A 114 11.61 8.88 7.23
N TYR A 115 12.89 9.09 6.94
CA TYR A 115 13.37 10.27 6.24
C TYR A 115 12.96 10.26 4.76
N LEU A 116 13.07 9.10 4.11
CA LEU A 116 12.58 8.88 2.76
C LEU A 116 11.08 9.20 2.67
N GLY A 117 10.28 8.64 3.60
CA GLY A 117 8.85 8.96 3.68
C GLY A 117 8.57 10.46 3.87
N LYS A 118 9.40 11.19 4.64
CA LYS A 118 9.25 12.65 4.81
C LYS A 118 9.55 13.42 3.52
N LEU A 119 10.63 13.08 2.81
CA LEU A 119 11.00 13.73 1.55
C LEU A 119 9.95 13.48 0.47
N LEU A 120 9.45 12.25 0.38
CA LEU A 120 8.40 11.87 -0.55
C LEU A 120 7.07 12.59 -0.28
N LYS A 121 6.74 12.86 1.00
CA LYS A 121 5.62 13.72 1.37
C LYS A 121 5.82 15.17 0.90
N LEU A 122 7.03 15.71 0.96
CA LEU A 122 7.33 17.05 0.46
C LEU A 122 7.16 17.14 -1.07
N LEU A 123 7.51 16.08 -1.81
CA LEU A 123 7.30 16.03 -3.27
C LEU A 123 5.81 16.05 -3.65
N MET A 124 4.92 15.58 -2.77
CA MET A 124 3.47 15.63 -2.98
C MET A 124 2.87 17.03 -2.80
N VAL A 125 3.65 18.01 -2.33
CA VAL A 125 3.24 19.41 -2.24
C VAL A 125 3.74 20.14 -3.50
N GLY A 126 2.83 20.47 -4.43
CA GLY A 126 3.14 21.21 -5.67
C GLY A 126 2.86 20.42 -6.96
N ARG A 127 3.84 20.35 -7.88
CA ARG A 127 3.64 19.84 -9.25
C ARG A 127 3.09 18.40 -9.32
N ALA A 128 3.53 17.50 -8.43
CA ALA A 128 3.05 16.11 -8.44
C ALA A 128 1.55 16.01 -8.12
N ARG A 129 1.06 16.83 -7.17
CA ARG A 129 -0.36 16.98 -6.87
C ARG A 129 -1.13 17.52 -8.06
N ASP A 130 -0.60 18.55 -8.73
CA ASP A 130 -1.28 19.16 -9.89
C ASP A 130 -1.37 18.19 -11.08
N ILE A 131 -0.31 17.40 -11.31
CA ILE A 131 -0.30 16.33 -12.31
C ILE A 131 -1.37 15.28 -11.97
N LEU A 132 -1.45 14.86 -10.70
CA LEU A 132 -2.41 13.87 -10.25
C LEU A 132 -3.86 14.35 -10.48
N ILE A 133 -4.18 15.59 -10.09
CA ILE A 133 -5.53 16.18 -10.27
C ILE A 133 -5.87 16.34 -11.76
N LYS A 134 -4.91 16.78 -12.58
CA LYS A 134 -5.11 16.88 -14.03
C LYS A 134 -5.33 15.52 -14.68
N ALA A 135 -4.65 14.47 -14.22
CA ALA A 135 -4.82 13.12 -14.74
C ALA A 135 -6.20 12.54 -14.38
N VAL A 136 -6.68 12.81 -13.16
CA VAL A 136 -8.01 12.41 -12.67
C VAL A 136 -9.14 12.90 -13.59
N GLY A 137 -9.05 14.14 -14.08
CA GLY A 137 -10.11 14.75 -14.90
C GLY A 137 -10.18 14.31 -16.36
N ARG A 138 -9.20 13.54 -16.87
CA ARG A 138 -9.09 13.24 -18.32
C ARG A 138 -9.59 11.85 -18.70
N ASN A 139 -9.03 10.81 -18.09
CA ASN A 139 -9.34 9.42 -18.42
C ASN A 139 -9.02 8.53 -17.21
N ALA A 140 -9.88 7.56 -16.94
CA ALA A 140 -9.73 6.64 -15.84
C ALA A 140 -8.43 5.81 -15.89
N TYR A 141 -7.96 5.42 -17.07
CA TYR A 141 -6.67 4.71 -17.21
C TYR A 141 -5.47 5.61 -16.88
N LEU A 142 -5.51 6.89 -17.26
CA LEU A 142 -4.48 7.86 -16.89
C LEU A 142 -4.51 8.19 -15.40
N ALA A 143 -5.70 8.24 -14.80
CA ALA A 143 -5.88 8.40 -13.37
C ALA A 143 -5.30 7.19 -12.60
N MET A 144 -5.54 5.97 -13.09
CA MET A 144 -4.93 4.75 -12.53
C MET A 144 -3.41 4.73 -12.69
N ALA A 145 -2.89 4.99 -13.89
CA ALA A 145 -1.45 5.03 -14.12
C ALA A 145 -0.76 6.12 -13.28
N SER A 146 -1.39 7.30 -13.12
CA SER A 146 -0.83 8.37 -12.28
C SER A 146 -0.88 8.02 -10.79
N GLY A 147 -1.96 7.40 -10.30
CA GLY A 147 -2.04 6.88 -8.93
C GLY A 147 -0.96 5.84 -8.64
N MET A 148 -0.72 4.92 -9.58
CA MET A 148 0.36 3.95 -9.50
C MET A 148 1.73 4.63 -9.46
N ALA A 149 2.03 5.49 -10.44
CA ALA A 149 3.33 6.15 -10.54
C ALA A 149 3.65 7.01 -9.31
N VAL A 150 2.68 7.82 -8.86
CA VAL A 150 2.83 8.62 -7.64
C VAL A 150 3.04 7.73 -6.43
N THR A 151 2.35 6.59 -6.33
CA THR A 151 2.52 5.67 -5.20
C THR A 151 3.85 4.96 -5.20
N VAL A 152 4.35 4.54 -6.37
CA VAL A 152 5.70 3.95 -6.50
C VAL A 152 6.75 4.98 -6.09
N VAL A 153 6.61 6.23 -6.53
CA VAL A 153 7.55 7.28 -6.13
C VAL A 153 7.44 7.56 -4.64
N THR A 154 6.23 7.72 -4.11
CA THR A 154 6.00 8.12 -2.71
C THR A 154 6.06 6.97 -1.71
N GLN A 155 6.12 5.74 -2.20
CA GLN A 155 6.16 4.50 -1.41
C GLN A 155 4.97 4.37 -0.44
N SER A 156 3.87 5.10 -0.67
CA SER A 156 2.72 5.11 0.24
C SER A 156 1.43 5.47 -0.49
N SER A 157 0.55 4.47 -0.65
CA SER A 157 -0.79 4.68 -1.21
C SER A 157 -1.65 5.61 -0.34
N THR A 158 -1.41 5.65 0.97
CA THR A 158 -2.10 6.57 1.89
C THR A 158 -1.78 8.03 1.55
N ILE A 159 -0.53 8.36 1.22
CA ILE A 159 -0.18 9.74 0.82
C ILE A 159 -0.91 10.10 -0.47
N THR A 160 -0.81 9.24 -1.50
CA THR A 160 -1.47 9.45 -2.81
C THR A 160 -2.97 9.68 -2.68
N THR A 161 -3.65 8.84 -1.89
CA THR A 161 -5.11 8.90 -1.72
C THR A 161 -5.55 10.04 -0.80
N SER A 162 -4.80 10.34 0.26
CA SER A 162 -5.13 11.42 1.21
C SER A 162 -5.06 12.80 0.56
N VAL A 163 -4.19 13.00 -0.44
CA VAL A 163 -4.13 14.27 -1.20
C VAL A 163 -5.44 14.54 -1.94
N LEU A 164 -6.18 13.50 -2.36
CA LEU A 164 -7.42 13.64 -3.11
C LEU A 164 -8.65 13.89 -2.23
N VAL A 165 -8.63 13.44 -0.98
CA VAL A 165 -9.77 13.57 -0.04
C VAL A 165 -10.22 15.03 0.14
N PRO A 166 -9.33 16.02 0.36
CA PRO A 166 -9.72 17.42 0.46
C PRO A 166 -10.40 17.98 -0.79
N PHE A 167 -9.99 17.54 -1.98
CA PHE A 167 -10.62 17.97 -3.23
C PHE A 167 -12.00 17.39 -3.42
N ALA A 168 -12.19 16.14 -2.98
CA ALA A 168 -13.52 15.56 -2.92
C ALA A 168 -14.40 16.33 -1.92
N GLY A 169 -13.87 16.62 -0.73
CA GLY A 169 -14.52 17.48 0.27
C GLY A 169 -14.97 18.82 -0.32
N ALA A 170 -14.07 19.52 -1.00
CA ALA A 170 -14.35 20.79 -1.68
C ALA A 170 -15.25 20.67 -2.93
N GLY A 171 -15.63 19.46 -3.35
CA GLY A 171 -16.46 19.22 -4.54
C GLY A 171 -15.75 19.37 -5.87
N ILE A 172 -14.42 19.55 -5.87
CA ILE A 172 -13.59 19.65 -7.07
C ILE A 172 -13.48 18.28 -7.76
N LEU A 173 -13.46 17.21 -6.98
CA LEU A 173 -13.43 15.83 -7.46
C LEU A 173 -14.62 15.06 -6.92
N THR A 174 -15.09 14.08 -7.70
CA THR A 174 -16.10 13.11 -7.25
C THR A 174 -15.43 11.83 -6.75
N PRO A 175 -16.07 11.05 -5.85
CA PRO A 175 -15.57 9.72 -5.47
C PRO A 175 -15.31 8.81 -6.67
N ALA A 176 -16.17 8.89 -7.70
CA ALA A 176 -16.01 8.16 -8.97
C ALA A 176 -14.74 8.53 -9.74
N GLN A 177 -14.31 9.80 -9.69
CA GLN A 177 -13.06 10.26 -10.28
C GLN A 177 -11.83 9.85 -9.44
N VAL A 178 -11.98 9.74 -8.12
CA VAL A 178 -10.90 9.28 -7.21
C VAL A 178 -10.67 7.78 -7.34
N TYR A 179 -11.71 7.00 -7.63
CA TYR A 179 -11.66 5.53 -7.65
C TYR A 179 -10.55 4.93 -8.54
N PRO A 180 -10.35 5.34 -9.81
CA PRO A 180 -9.28 4.78 -10.63
C PRO A 180 -7.89 5.08 -10.05
N VAL A 181 -7.69 6.25 -9.43
CA VAL A 181 -6.41 6.59 -8.76
C VAL A 181 -6.16 5.67 -7.59
N VAL A 182 -7.18 5.36 -6.80
CA VAL A 182 -7.11 4.43 -5.68
C VAL A 182 -6.72 3.03 -6.15
N VAL A 183 -7.34 2.54 -7.23
CA VAL A 183 -6.98 1.25 -7.83
C VAL A 183 -5.52 1.26 -8.30
N GLY A 184 -5.09 2.36 -8.91
CA GLY A 184 -3.70 2.57 -9.31
C GLY A 184 -2.72 2.59 -8.14
N SER A 185 -3.05 3.29 -7.06
CA SER A 185 -2.18 3.37 -5.87
C SER A 185 -2.04 2.04 -5.16
N ASN A 186 -3.07 1.20 -5.17
CA ASN A 186 -2.98 -0.18 -4.67
C ASN A 186 -1.98 -0.99 -5.48
N LEU A 187 -2.06 -0.94 -6.81
CA LEU A 187 -1.07 -1.58 -7.68
C LEU A 187 0.34 -1.04 -7.44
N GLY A 188 0.49 0.28 -7.27
CA GLY A 188 1.79 0.91 -6.98
C GLY A 188 2.43 0.42 -5.67
N THR A 189 1.62 0.12 -4.65
CA THR A 189 2.12 -0.45 -3.38
C THR A 189 2.74 -1.84 -3.59
N THR A 190 2.22 -2.63 -4.52
CA THR A 190 2.78 -3.96 -4.80
C THR A 190 4.15 -3.87 -5.49
N PHE A 191 4.35 -2.89 -6.37
CA PHE A 191 5.67 -2.62 -6.97
C PHE A 191 6.71 -2.24 -5.91
N THR A 192 6.34 -1.44 -4.91
CA THR A 192 7.18 -1.15 -3.75
C THR A 192 7.65 -2.44 -3.06
N VAL A 193 6.71 -3.37 -2.79
CA VAL A 193 7.03 -4.64 -2.13
C VAL A 193 7.92 -5.52 -3.02
N VAL A 194 7.67 -5.57 -4.33
CA VAL A 194 8.50 -6.31 -5.29
C VAL A 194 9.93 -5.76 -5.35
N PHE A 195 10.11 -4.43 -5.41
CA PHE A 195 11.43 -3.83 -5.38
C PHE A 195 12.15 -4.09 -4.06
N ALA A 196 11.44 -4.06 -2.93
CA ALA A 196 12.00 -4.40 -1.63
C ALA A 196 12.42 -5.88 -1.57
N ALA A 197 11.61 -6.79 -2.11
CA ALA A 197 11.91 -8.22 -2.15
C ALA A 197 13.13 -8.53 -3.04
N PHE A 198 13.32 -7.79 -4.14
CA PHE A 198 14.53 -7.92 -4.98
C PHE A 198 15.81 -7.46 -4.28
N ALA A 199 15.72 -6.60 -3.27
CA ALA A 199 16.86 -6.21 -2.45
C ALA A 199 17.17 -7.22 -1.33
N GLY A 200 16.30 -8.21 -1.10
CA GLY A 200 16.45 -9.22 -0.05
C GLY A 200 17.62 -10.17 -0.30
N VAL A 201 18.41 -10.44 0.74
CA VAL A 201 19.54 -11.39 0.72
C VAL A 201 19.37 -12.37 1.88
N GLY A 202 19.55 -13.67 1.64
CA GLY A 202 19.46 -14.72 2.67
C GLY A 202 18.51 -15.85 2.31
N GLN A 203 18.32 -16.80 3.23
CA GLN A 203 17.48 -17.99 3.00
C GLN A 203 15.99 -17.64 2.86
N ASP A 204 15.54 -16.54 3.47
CA ASP A 204 14.14 -16.09 3.39
C ASP A 204 13.83 -15.20 2.19
N ALA A 205 14.85 -14.83 1.38
CA ALA A 205 14.67 -13.94 0.22
C ALA A 205 13.70 -14.53 -0.81
N LYS A 206 13.71 -15.87 -0.98
CA LYS A 206 12.79 -16.57 -1.87
C LYS A 206 11.33 -16.46 -1.40
N ILE A 207 11.10 -16.62 -0.10
CA ILE A 207 9.77 -16.51 0.52
C ILE A 207 9.27 -15.07 0.43
N GLY A 208 10.14 -14.09 0.68
CA GLY A 208 9.83 -12.67 0.52
C GLY A 208 9.45 -12.31 -0.92
N LEU A 209 10.17 -12.86 -1.90
CA LEU A 209 9.86 -12.66 -3.32
C LEU A 209 8.53 -13.29 -3.72
N GLN A 210 8.24 -14.50 -3.27
CA GLN A 210 6.95 -15.14 -3.52
C GLN A 210 5.81 -14.31 -2.91
N THR A 211 5.97 -13.85 -1.68
CA THR A 211 4.98 -12.99 -1.00
C THR A 211 4.74 -11.71 -1.81
N ALA A 212 5.79 -11.08 -2.33
CA ALA A 212 5.66 -9.89 -3.18
C ALA A 212 4.87 -10.18 -4.47
N PHE A 213 5.12 -11.33 -5.11
CA PHE A 213 4.37 -11.73 -6.30
C PHE A 213 2.92 -12.10 -5.99
N VAL A 214 2.62 -12.74 -4.86
CA VAL A 214 1.22 -12.95 -4.42
C VAL A 214 0.49 -11.61 -4.36
N HIS A 215 1.09 -10.59 -3.73
CA HIS A 215 0.48 -9.26 -3.63
C HIS A 215 0.26 -8.61 -5.00
N LEU A 216 1.26 -8.67 -5.89
CA LEU A 216 1.18 -8.12 -7.24
C LEU A 216 0.07 -8.81 -8.05
N ILE A 217 0.07 -10.14 -8.09
CA ILE A 217 -0.90 -10.94 -8.85
C ILE A 217 -2.31 -10.72 -8.30
N TYR A 218 -2.48 -10.72 -6.97
CA TYR A 218 -3.75 -10.41 -6.31
C TYR A 218 -4.32 -9.05 -6.77
N ASN A 219 -3.49 -8.00 -6.76
CA ASN A 219 -3.95 -6.67 -7.17
C ASN A 219 -4.24 -6.58 -8.67
N LEU A 220 -3.44 -7.25 -9.51
CA LEU A 220 -3.69 -7.33 -10.94
C LEU A 220 -5.03 -8.04 -11.23
N PHE A 221 -5.27 -9.20 -10.61
CA PHE A 221 -6.55 -9.90 -10.76
C PHE A 221 -7.71 -9.10 -10.18
N ALA A 222 -7.53 -8.39 -9.06
CA ALA A 222 -8.55 -7.48 -8.55
C ALA A 222 -8.90 -6.36 -9.54
N ILE A 223 -7.93 -5.83 -10.29
CA ILE A 223 -8.20 -4.87 -11.36
C ILE A 223 -9.03 -5.52 -12.47
N PHE A 224 -8.62 -6.70 -12.95
CA PHE A 224 -9.33 -7.39 -14.03
C PHE A 224 -10.74 -7.80 -13.62
N VAL A 225 -10.94 -8.33 -12.41
CA VAL A 225 -12.25 -8.82 -11.97
C VAL A 225 -13.13 -7.67 -11.51
N ILE A 226 -12.67 -6.77 -10.65
CA ILE A 226 -13.54 -5.75 -10.07
C ILE A 226 -13.64 -4.53 -10.97
N TYR A 227 -12.53 -4.05 -11.51
CA TYR A 227 -12.52 -2.78 -12.22
C TYR A 227 -12.90 -2.93 -13.70
N VAL A 228 -12.45 -3.98 -14.39
CA VAL A 228 -12.78 -4.16 -15.81
C VAL A 228 -14.22 -4.64 -15.99
N ILE A 229 -14.71 -5.57 -15.16
CA ILE A 229 -16.08 -6.09 -15.26
C ILE A 229 -17.10 -4.99 -14.88
N PRO A 230 -18.01 -4.59 -15.80
CA PRO A 230 -18.95 -3.50 -15.56
C PRO A 230 -19.90 -3.74 -14.37
N LEU A 231 -20.20 -5.00 -14.07
CA LEU A 231 -21.07 -5.38 -12.95
C LEU A 231 -20.44 -5.10 -11.59
N LEU A 232 -19.13 -5.37 -11.43
CA LEU A 232 -18.44 -5.24 -10.15
C LEU A 232 -17.84 -3.85 -9.94
N ARG A 233 -17.53 -3.12 -11.02
CA ARG A 233 -16.98 -1.76 -10.96
C ARG A 233 -17.75 -0.79 -10.05
N PRO A 234 -19.10 -0.70 -10.11
CA PRO A 234 -19.84 0.26 -9.28
C PRO A 234 -19.98 -0.18 -7.82
N VAL A 235 -19.72 -1.44 -7.47
CA VAL A 235 -19.98 -1.98 -6.12
C VAL A 235 -19.17 -1.22 -5.04
N PRO A 236 -17.84 -1.03 -5.17
CA PRO A 236 -17.07 -0.29 -4.18
C PRO A 236 -17.53 1.17 -4.02
N LEU A 237 -17.88 1.82 -5.14
CA LEU A 237 -18.39 3.18 -5.15
C LEU A 237 -19.74 3.28 -4.43
N PHE A 238 -20.65 2.37 -4.73
CA PHE A 238 -21.97 2.31 -4.10
C PHE A 238 -21.83 2.13 -2.58
N CYS A 239 -21.00 1.19 -2.13
CA CYS A 239 -20.78 0.96 -0.69
C CYS A 239 -20.18 2.21 -0.01
N ALA A 240 -19.18 2.84 -0.64
CA ALA A 240 -18.54 4.05 -0.12
C ALA A 240 -19.53 5.23 -0.01
N GLU A 241 -20.32 5.48 -1.05
CA GLU A 241 -21.29 6.57 -1.06
C GLU A 241 -22.43 6.35 -0.06
N ASN A 242 -22.87 5.10 0.12
CA ASN A 242 -23.88 4.76 1.12
C ASN A 242 -23.35 4.93 2.55
N LEU A 243 -22.15 4.42 2.83
CA LEU A 243 -21.50 4.63 4.12
C LEU A 243 -21.36 6.13 4.39
N ALA A 244 -20.90 6.90 3.40
CA ALA A 244 -20.70 8.33 3.55
C ALA A 244 -22.01 9.10 3.77
N ARG A 245 -23.09 8.71 3.08
CA ARG A 245 -24.43 9.27 3.29
C ARG A 245 -24.90 9.05 4.72
N ILE A 246 -24.86 7.80 5.20
CA ILE A 246 -25.34 7.42 6.53
C ILE A 246 -24.46 8.07 7.62
N ALA A 247 -23.14 8.02 7.48
CA ALA A 247 -22.21 8.60 8.44
C ALA A 247 -22.28 10.14 8.49
N SER A 248 -22.71 10.80 7.40
CA SER A 248 -22.95 12.26 7.39
C SER A 248 -24.18 12.67 8.20
N GLU A 249 -25.13 11.76 8.40
CA GLU A 249 -26.30 11.95 9.27
C GLU A 249 -25.98 11.52 10.70
N HIS A 250 -25.31 10.37 10.84
CA HIS A 250 -25.05 9.70 12.10
C HIS A 250 -23.55 9.48 12.25
N ARG A 251 -22.85 10.48 12.82
CA ARG A 251 -21.38 10.49 12.93
C ARG A 251 -20.79 9.26 13.65
N TRP A 252 -21.55 8.67 14.59
CA TRP A 252 -21.14 7.47 15.32
C TRP A 252 -20.97 6.24 14.40
N VAL A 253 -21.65 6.21 13.25
CA VAL A 253 -21.55 5.10 12.28
C VAL A 253 -20.13 4.97 11.75
N LEU A 254 -19.41 6.09 11.57
CA LEU A 254 -18.01 6.04 11.17
C LEU A 254 -17.12 5.41 12.26
N ALA A 255 -17.36 5.76 13.53
CA ALA A 255 -16.62 5.18 14.64
C ALA A 255 -16.88 3.67 14.77
N VAL A 256 -18.14 3.25 14.62
CA VAL A 256 -18.50 1.83 14.59
C VAL A 256 -17.85 1.13 13.41
N TYR A 257 -17.97 1.65 12.18
CA TYR A 257 -17.32 1.10 11.00
C TYR A 257 -15.81 0.93 11.20
N LEU A 258 -15.12 1.97 11.68
CA LEU A 258 -13.67 1.91 11.90
C LEU A 258 -13.31 0.89 12.98
N GLY A 259 -14.05 0.88 14.11
CA GLY A 259 -13.84 -0.06 15.20
C GLY A 259 -14.11 -1.51 14.79
N THR A 260 -15.16 -1.77 14.02
CA THR A 260 -15.51 -3.14 13.61
C THR A 260 -14.58 -3.64 12.50
N VAL A 261 -14.42 -2.86 11.43
CA VAL A 261 -13.75 -3.31 10.20
C VAL A 261 -12.23 -3.35 10.35
N PHE A 262 -11.64 -2.40 11.08
CA PHE A 262 -10.18 -2.30 11.21
C PHE A 262 -9.62 -2.83 12.53
N ILE A 263 -10.46 -3.10 13.53
CA ILE A 263 -10.00 -3.59 14.84
C ILE A 263 -10.67 -4.92 15.17
N ALA A 264 -11.99 -4.94 15.35
CA ALA A 264 -12.69 -6.12 15.86
C ALA A 264 -12.63 -7.31 14.90
N LEU A 265 -12.84 -7.10 13.60
CA LEU A 265 -12.84 -8.18 12.61
C LEU A 265 -11.44 -8.78 12.40
N PRO A 266 -10.35 -8.00 12.20
CA PRO A 266 -9.01 -8.56 12.19
C PRO A 266 -8.65 -9.29 13.49
N ALA A 267 -9.01 -8.74 14.66
CA ALA A 267 -8.78 -9.40 15.94
C ALA A 267 -9.53 -10.75 16.03
N LEU A 268 -10.80 -10.79 15.59
CA LEU A 268 -11.59 -12.02 15.54
C LEU A 268 -10.95 -13.06 14.63
N VAL A 269 -10.49 -12.66 13.43
CA VAL A 269 -9.81 -13.58 12.50
C VAL A 269 -8.53 -14.14 13.13
N ILE A 270 -7.72 -13.29 13.80
CA ILE A 270 -6.50 -13.73 14.49
C ILE A 270 -6.84 -14.72 15.62
N VAL A 271 -7.89 -14.46 16.41
CA VAL A 271 -8.32 -15.39 17.46
C VAL A 271 -8.80 -16.71 16.87
N LEU A 272 -9.60 -16.68 15.81
CA LEU A 272 -10.11 -17.90 15.18
C LEU A 272 -8.99 -18.73 14.54
N VAL A 273 -8.05 -18.09 13.85
CA VAL A 273 -6.94 -18.76 13.17
C VAL A 273 -5.84 -19.17 14.14
N GLY A 274 -5.59 -18.39 15.21
CA GLY A 274 -4.57 -18.69 16.21
C GLY A 274 -5.01 -19.70 17.29
N VAL A 275 -6.31 -20.04 17.34
CA VAL A 275 -6.88 -21.09 18.20
C VAL A 275 -7.00 -22.43 17.44
N LEU A 276 -6.91 -22.41 16.11
CA LEU A 276 -6.85 -23.59 15.23
C LEU A 276 -5.40 -24.03 15.00
#